data_AF-A0A2X2CSV0-F1
#
_entry.id   AF-A0A2X2CSV0-F1
#
_cell.length_a   1.000
_cell.length_b   1.000
_cell.length_c   1.000
_cell.angle_alpha   90.00
_cell.angle_beta   90.00
_cell.angle_gamma   90.00
#
_symmetry.space_group_name_H-M   'P 1'
#
loop_
_entity.id
_entity.type
_entity.pdbx_description
1 polymer ?
#
loop_
_entity_poly.entity_id
_entity_poly.type
_entity_poly.pdbx_seq_one_letter_code
_entity_poly.pdbx_strand_id
1 'polypeptide(L)'
;MPVPGVGKTYAMLQEAQRLHQQGIDVLAGVVETHQRQETAQQLEGLPLLPPLKLHYRGRKLSAFNLDAALARHPAVILMDELAFSNPHKCRHPKRWQDVEELLDAGIDVLTTINVQHIESLNDIVGSITGIRVQETIPDYIFDNADEVVMVDLPPDDLQQRLNEGKVYLAGQAERAIEHFFS
;
A
#
# COMPACT_ATOMS: atom_id res chain seq x y z
N MET A 1 12.99 -5.59 8.24
CA MET A 1 11.68 -6.06 8.76
C MET A 1 10.63 -4.97 8.53
N PRO A 2 9.31 -5.20 8.59
CA PRO A 2 8.34 -4.21 8.12
C PRO A 2 8.52 -2.97 8.98
N VAL A 3 8.80 -1.86 8.32
CA VAL A 3 8.85 -0.59 9.00
C VAL A 3 7.61 0.18 8.55
N PRO A 4 6.43 -0.04 9.19
CA PRO A 4 5.35 0.91 9.06
C PRO A 4 5.92 2.29 9.40
N GLY A 5 5.70 3.26 8.52
CA GLY A 5 6.20 4.62 8.74
C GLY A 5 7.58 4.96 8.18
N VAL A 6 8.18 4.16 7.29
CA VAL A 6 9.29 4.65 6.43
C VAL A 6 8.85 5.81 5.51
N GLY A 7 7.55 5.98 5.30
CA GLY A 7 7.00 7.06 4.48
C GLY A 7 6.64 6.68 3.05
N LYS A 8 6.47 5.38 2.73
CA LYS A 8 6.04 4.93 1.40
C LYS A 8 4.77 5.62 0.89
N THR A 9 3.69 5.60 1.68
CA THR A 9 2.44 6.30 1.33
C THR A 9 2.65 7.80 1.16
N TYR A 10 3.52 8.40 1.98
CA TYR A 10 3.82 9.82 1.88
C TYR A 10 4.60 10.14 0.59
N ALA A 11 5.60 9.34 0.23
CA ALA A 11 6.36 9.47 -1.02
C ALA A 11 5.46 9.28 -2.25
N MET A 12 4.58 8.27 -2.23
CA MET A 12 3.58 8.05 -3.27
C MET A 12 2.67 9.27 -3.44
N LEU A 13 2.20 9.87 -2.34
CA LEU A 13 1.36 11.08 -2.37
C LEU A 13 2.12 12.33 -2.84
N GLN A 14 3.40 12.47 -2.50
CA GLN A 14 4.23 13.56 -3.03
C GLN A 14 4.35 13.48 -4.55
N GLU A 15 4.56 12.28 -5.08
CA GLU A 15 4.63 12.07 -6.52
C GLU A 15 3.26 12.32 -7.19
N ALA A 16 2.18 11.85 -6.56
CA ALA A 16 0.83 12.12 -7.01
C ALA A 16 0.52 13.63 -7.09
N GLN A 17 0.92 14.40 -6.08
CA GLN A 17 0.78 15.86 -6.06
C GLN A 17 1.61 16.52 -7.16
N ARG A 18 2.86 16.06 -7.38
CA ARG A 18 3.71 16.55 -8.45
C ARG A 18 3.06 16.35 -9.83
N LEU A 19 2.54 15.16 -10.09
CA LEU A 19 1.83 14.83 -11.34
C LEU A 19 0.54 15.67 -11.49
N HIS A 20 -0.23 15.80 -10.41
CA HIS A 20 -1.45 16.59 -10.42
C HIS A 20 -1.18 18.08 -10.71
N GLN A 21 -0.13 18.66 -10.13
CA GLN A 21 0.29 20.04 -10.40
C GLN A 21 0.77 20.26 -11.84
N GLN A 22 1.20 19.19 -12.53
CA GLN A 22 1.53 19.20 -13.95
C GLN A 22 0.29 19.04 -14.86
N GLY A 23 -0.90 18.90 -14.27
CA GLY A 23 -2.16 18.75 -15.00
C GLY A 23 -2.46 17.31 -15.42
N ILE A 24 -1.74 16.31 -14.88
CA ILE A 24 -2.05 14.90 -15.11
C ILE A 24 -3.32 14.51 -14.33
N ASP A 25 -4.18 13.71 -14.97
CA ASP A 25 -5.42 13.23 -14.36
C ASP A 25 -5.11 12.11 -13.35
N VAL A 26 -4.84 12.53 -12.11
CA VAL A 26 -4.53 11.66 -10.97
C VAL A 26 -5.79 11.38 -10.16
N LEU A 27 -6.00 10.10 -9.80
CA LEU A 27 -7.10 9.66 -8.95
C LEU A 27 -6.56 8.87 -7.75
N ALA A 28 -6.99 9.21 -6.54
CA ALA A 28 -6.72 8.37 -5.38
C ALA A 28 -7.75 7.23 -5.31
N GLY A 29 -7.30 6.00 -5.56
CA GLY A 29 -8.12 4.78 -5.44
C GLY A 29 -8.13 4.23 -4.02
N VAL A 30 -6.96 3.83 -3.53
CA VAL A 30 -6.73 3.39 -2.15
C VAL A 30 -5.50 4.09 -1.58
N VAL A 31 -5.66 4.77 -0.46
CA VAL A 31 -4.58 5.49 0.24
C VAL A 31 -4.71 5.24 1.74
N GLU A 32 -3.67 4.67 2.36
CA GLU A 32 -3.68 4.35 3.79
C GLU A 32 -2.88 5.37 4.59
N THR A 33 -3.57 6.40 5.08
CA THR A 33 -2.92 7.51 5.82
C THR A 33 -2.49 7.11 7.24
N HIS A 34 -3.01 6.00 7.77
CA HIS A 34 -2.76 5.49 9.13
C HIS A 34 -2.83 6.57 10.22
N GLN A 35 -3.81 7.49 10.12
CA GLN A 35 -4.04 8.60 11.05
C GLN A 35 -2.90 9.63 11.15
N ARG A 36 -1.94 9.61 10.21
CA ARG A 36 -0.88 10.62 10.15
C ARG A 36 -1.40 11.89 9.48
N GLN A 37 -1.45 12.98 10.24
CA GLN A 37 -1.97 14.26 9.77
C GLN A 37 -1.22 14.79 8.54
N GLU A 38 0.11 14.71 8.53
CA GLU A 38 0.94 15.14 7.39
C GLU A 38 0.64 14.35 6.11
N THR A 39 0.39 13.04 6.22
CA THR A 39 0.02 12.18 5.09
C THR A 39 -1.40 12.50 4.61
N ALA A 40 -2.33 12.77 5.53
CA ALA A 40 -3.69 13.18 5.17
C ALA A 40 -3.72 14.53 4.44
N GLN A 41 -2.84 15.48 4.81
CA GLN A 41 -2.73 16.77 4.12
C GLN A 41 -2.26 16.62 2.68
N GLN A 42 -1.36 15.67 2.39
CA GLN A 42 -0.92 15.40 1.00
C GLN A 42 -2.04 14.83 0.12
N LEU A 43 -3.13 14.33 0.72
CA LEU A 43 -4.29 13.86 -0.02
C LEU A 43 -5.25 15.01 -0.39
N GLU A 44 -5.16 16.16 0.29
CA GLU A 44 -6.02 17.30 0.01
C GLU A 44 -5.80 17.82 -1.42
N GLY A 45 -6.91 18.11 -2.11
CA GLY A 45 -6.89 18.58 -3.50
C GLY A 45 -6.82 17.46 -4.55
N LEU A 46 -6.39 16.24 -4.20
CA LEU A 46 -6.44 15.11 -5.13
C LEU A 46 -7.87 14.59 -5.28
N PRO A 47 -8.34 14.30 -6.52
CA PRO A 47 -9.58 13.60 -6.75
C PRO A 47 -9.60 12.24 -6.03
N LEU A 48 -10.70 11.94 -5.31
CA LEU A 48 -10.85 10.69 -4.57
C LEU A 48 -11.92 9.80 -5.22
N LEU A 49 -11.62 8.52 -5.39
CA LEU A 49 -12.61 7.54 -5.80
C LEU A 49 -13.48 7.12 -4.60
N PRO A 50 -14.82 7.22 -4.68
CA PRO A 50 -15.68 6.74 -3.61
C PRO A 50 -15.55 5.22 -3.43
N PRO A 51 -15.42 4.72 -2.18
CA PRO A 51 -15.25 3.30 -1.95
C PRO A 51 -16.54 2.51 -2.23
N LEU A 52 -16.38 1.26 -2.65
CA LEU A 52 -17.47 0.30 -2.77
C LEU A 52 -17.90 -0.16 -1.38
N LYS A 53 -19.16 0.11 -1.01
CA LYS A 53 -19.71 -0.29 0.28
C LYS A 53 -20.28 -1.71 0.21
N LEU A 54 -19.64 -2.64 0.89
CA LEU A 54 -20.03 -4.05 0.97
C LEU A 54 -20.68 -4.37 2.32
N HIS A 55 -21.59 -5.36 2.33
CA HIS A 55 -22.16 -5.92 3.55
C HIS A 55 -21.74 -7.38 3.69
N TYR A 56 -21.02 -7.72 4.76
CA TYR A 56 -20.56 -9.07 5.03
C TYR A 56 -20.70 -9.43 6.51
N ARG A 57 -21.40 -10.53 6.79
CA ARG A 57 -21.68 -11.03 8.16
C ARG A 57 -22.20 -9.94 9.12
N GLY A 58 -23.09 -9.06 8.63
CA GLY A 58 -23.66 -7.96 9.42
C GLY A 58 -22.74 -6.75 9.63
N ARG A 59 -21.51 -6.76 9.07
CA ARG A 59 -20.58 -5.63 9.10
C ARG A 59 -20.56 -4.90 7.75
N LYS A 60 -20.45 -3.58 7.79
CA LYS A 60 -20.17 -2.75 6.62
C LYS A 60 -18.67 -2.75 6.38
N LEU A 61 -18.26 -3.09 5.17
CA LEU A 61 -16.87 -3.06 4.72
C LEU A 61 -16.78 -2.04 3.58
N SER A 62 -15.67 -1.33 3.51
CA SER A 62 -15.31 -0.50 2.36
C SER A 62 -14.28 -1.28 1.55
N ALA A 63 -14.48 -1.36 0.25
CA ALA A 63 -13.55 -1.95 -0.70
C ALA A 63 -13.21 -0.94 -1.80
N PHE A 64 -12.10 -1.18 -2.49
CA PHE A 64 -11.80 -0.46 -3.73
C PHE A 64 -12.88 -0.72 -4.78
N ASN A 65 -13.28 0.33 -5.50
CA ASN A 65 -14.30 0.24 -6.53
C ASN A 65 -13.66 0.15 -7.91
N LEU A 66 -13.12 -1.03 -8.24
CA LEU A 66 -12.40 -1.26 -9.50
C LEU A 66 -13.24 -0.90 -10.74
N ASP A 67 -14.52 -1.29 -10.76
CA ASP A 67 -15.41 -0.97 -11.88
C ASP A 67 -15.56 0.53 -12.10
N ALA A 68 -15.67 1.31 -11.02
CA ALA A 68 -15.76 2.76 -11.13
C ALA A 68 -14.42 3.40 -11.54
N ALA A 69 -13.29 2.83 -11.11
CA ALA A 69 -11.97 3.28 -11.55
C ALA A 69 -11.78 3.07 -13.06
N LEU A 70 -12.09 1.87 -13.55
CA LEU A 70 -12.03 1.53 -14.97
C LEU A 70 -12.97 2.41 -15.81
N ALA A 71 -14.19 2.65 -15.33
CA ALA A 71 -15.14 3.52 -16.01
C ALA A 71 -14.71 5.00 -16.01
N ARG A 72 -14.02 5.45 -14.96
CA ARG A 72 -13.48 6.81 -14.86
C ARG A 72 -12.24 7.01 -15.73
N HIS A 73 -11.46 5.95 -15.93
CA HIS A 73 -10.25 5.91 -16.76
C HIS A 73 -9.31 7.11 -16.49
N PRO A 74 -8.78 7.26 -15.26
CA PRO A 74 -7.78 8.30 -14.98
C PRO A 74 -6.47 7.98 -15.71
N ALA A 75 -5.60 8.98 -15.88
CA ALA A 75 -4.25 8.74 -16.40
C ALA A 75 -3.41 7.96 -15.37
N VAL A 76 -3.51 8.33 -14.08
CA VAL A 76 -2.77 7.70 -12.99
C VAL A 76 -3.71 7.42 -11.81
N ILE A 77 -3.61 6.24 -11.19
CA ILE A 77 -4.35 5.89 -9.98
C ILE A 77 -3.43 5.44 -8.84
N LEU A 78 -3.73 5.91 -7.62
CA LEU A 78 -3.02 5.51 -6.41
C LEU A 78 -3.65 4.27 -5.80
N MET A 79 -2.83 3.23 -5.59
CA MET A 79 -3.23 1.92 -5.08
C MET A 79 -2.27 1.47 -3.98
N ASP A 80 -2.45 1.94 -2.75
CA ASP A 80 -1.58 1.58 -1.62
C ASP A 80 -1.65 0.07 -1.29
N GLU A 81 -0.67 -0.44 -0.53
CA GLU A 81 -0.58 -1.84 -0.05
C GLU A 81 -0.82 -2.92 -1.13
N LEU A 82 0.06 -3.03 -2.12
CA LEU A 82 -0.07 -3.96 -3.27
C LEU A 82 -0.37 -5.42 -2.89
N ALA A 83 0.20 -5.88 -1.77
CA ALA A 83 0.04 -7.25 -1.28
C ALA A 83 -1.31 -7.53 -0.58
N PHE A 84 -2.16 -6.51 -0.40
CA PHE A 84 -3.41 -6.60 0.34
C PHE A 84 -4.36 -7.67 -0.22
N SER A 85 -5.03 -8.40 0.68
CA SER A 85 -6.09 -9.35 0.33
C SER A 85 -7.45 -8.67 0.34
N ASN A 86 -8.10 -8.65 -0.81
CA ASN A 86 -9.39 -7.99 -0.96
C ASN A 86 -10.49 -8.66 -0.12
N PRO A 87 -11.50 -7.90 0.36
CA PRO A 87 -12.64 -8.47 1.03
C PRO A 87 -13.36 -9.53 0.20
N HIS A 88 -13.95 -10.51 0.87
CA HIS A 88 -14.79 -11.49 0.20
C HIS A 88 -15.89 -10.82 -0.64
N LYS A 89 -16.10 -11.36 -1.86
CA LYS A 89 -17.01 -10.88 -2.92
C LYS A 89 -16.46 -9.77 -3.83
N CYS A 90 -15.24 -9.27 -3.59
CA CYS A 90 -14.55 -8.51 -4.64
C CYS A 90 -14.27 -9.41 -5.85
N ARG A 91 -14.17 -8.81 -7.04
CA ARG A 91 -13.87 -9.51 -8.30
C ARG A 91 -12.59 -10.32 -8.18
N HIS A 92 -11.54 -9.69 -7.65
CA HIS A 92 -10.26 -10.35 -7.41
C HIS A 92 -10.00 -10.58 -5.93
N PRO A 93 -9.38 -11.70 -5.55
CA PRO A 93 -8.97 -11.96 -4.17
C PRO A 93 -7.77 -11.10 -3.72
N LYS A 94 -6.94 -10.59 -4.64
CA LYS A 94 -5.74 -9.80 -4.30
C LYS A 94 -5.73 -8.44 -4.99
N ARG A 95 -5.22 -7.41 -4.32
CA ARG A 95 -5.13 -6.05 -4.87
C ARG A 95 -4.20 -5.96 -6.09
N TRP A 96 -3.11 -6.74 -6.12
CA TRP A 96 -2.25 -6.76 -7.31
C TRP A 96 -2.97 -7.21 -8.59
N GLN A 97 -4.03 -8.00 -8.49
CA GLN A 97 -4.85 -8.37 -9.65
C GLN A 97 -5.77 -7.23 -10.09
N ASP A 98 -6.24 -6.40 -9.15
CA ASP A 98 -6.93 -5.15 -9.51
C ASP A 98 -5.97 -4.21 -10.23
N VAL A 99 -4.70 -4.16 -9.79
CA VAL A 99 -3.64 -3.37 -10.43
C VAL A 99 -3.34 -3.88 -11.85
N GLU A 100 -3.23 -5.20 -12.06
CA GLU A 100 -3.10 -5.75 -13.41
C GLU A 100 -4.26 -5.37 -14.32
N GLU A 101 -5.52 -5.47 -13.85
CA GLU A 101 -6.68 -5.08 -14.67
C GLU A 101 -6.68 -3.57 -15.01
N LEU A 102 -6.19 -2.73 -14.09
CA LEU A 102 -6.01 -1.29 -14.36
C LEU A 102 -4.93 -1.05 -15.42
N LEU A 103 -3.78 -1.71 -15.31
CA LEU A 103 -2.68 -1.60 -16.26
C LEU A 103 -3.08 -2.13 -17.64
N ASP A 104 -3.80 -3.25 -17.72
CA ASP A 104 -4.36 -3.81 -18.97
C ASP A 104 -5.34 -2.85 -19.66
N ALA A 105 -6.02 -1.99 -18.88
CA ALA A 105 -6.88 -0.94 -19.39
C ALA A 105 -6.10 0.34 -19.80
N GLY A 106 -4.78 0.38 -19.63
CA GLY A 106 -3.92 1.51 -19.94
C GLY A 106 -3.97 2.63 -18.90
N ILE A 107 -4.24 2.31 -17.64
CA ILE A 107 -4.21 3.25 -16.51
C ILE A 107 -2.90 3.03 -15.75
N ASP A 108 -2.08 4.06 -15.63
CA ASP A 108 -0.84 3.98 -14.85
C ASP A 108 -1.15 3.85 -13.35
N VAL A 109 -0.37 3.04 -12.63
CA VAL A 109 -0.61 2.77 -11.21
C VAL A 109 0.61 3.15 -10.36
N LEU A 110 0.39 4.02 -9.38
CA LEU A 110 1.35 4.22 -8.28
C LEU A 110 0.91 3.38 -7.09
N THR A 111 1.83 2.57 -6.56
CA THR A 111 1.54 1.63 -5.47
C THR A 111 2.65 1.60 -4.42
N THR A 112 2.39 0.95 -3.29
CA THR A 112 3.41 0.70 -2.28
C THR A 112 3.43 -0.75 -1.85
N ILE A 113 4.63 -1.23 -1.51
CA ILE A 113 4.83 -2.58 -1.00
C ILE A 113 6.03 -2.63 -0.03
N ASN A 114 6.00 -3.54 0.94
CA ASN A 114 7.21 -3.92 1.67
C ASN A 114 7.80 -5.18 1.03
N VAL A 115 9.12 -5.22 0.86
CA VAL A 115 9.84 -6.33 0.18
C VAL A 115 9.55 -7.73 0.76
N GLN A 116 9.19 -7.82 2.05
CA GLN A 116 8.82 -9.09 2.69
C GLN A 116 7.55 -9.75 2.12
N HIS A 117 6.74 -9.00 1.38
CA HIS A 117 5.55 -9.53 0.72
C HIS A 117 5.86 -10.18 -0.63
N ILE A 118 7.09 -10.04 -1.14
CA ILE A 118 7.52 -10.73 -2.37
C ILE A 118 7.77 -12.20 -2.01
N GLU A 119 7.18 -13.13 -2.77
CA GLU A 119 7.19 -14.57 -2.48
C GLU A 119 8.60 -15.11 -2.23
N SER A 120 9.57 -14.88 -3.13
CA SER A 120 10.95 -15.34 -2.92
C SER A 120 11.61 -14.80 -1.64
N LEU A 121 11.31 -13.56 -1.26
CA LEU A 121 11.88 -12.90 -0.09
C LEU A 121 11.19 -13.31 1.21
N ASN A 122 9.91 -13.67 1.15
CA ASN A 122 9.17 -14.16 2.30
C ASN A 122 9.78 -15.44 2.86
N ASP A 123 10.19 -16.37 1.99
CA ASP A 123 10.86 -17.61 2.40
C ASP A 123 12.19 -17.33 3.10
N ILE A 124 12.99 -16.39 2.59
CA ILE A 124 14.26 -15.98 3.18
C ILE A 124 14.03 -15.31 4.54
N VAL A 125 13.14 -14.33 4.60
CA VAL A 125 12.81 -13.60 5.84
C VAL A 125 12.22 -14.54 6.89
N GLY A 126 11.37 -15.48 6.48
CA GLY A 126 10.79 -16.51 7.35
C GLY A 126 11.85 -17.45 7.95
N SER A 127 12.89 -17.79 7.19
CA SER A 127 14.00 -18.63 7.69
C SER A 127 14.85 -17.94 8.76
N ILE A 128 14.97 -16.61 8.70
CA ILE A 128 15.75 -15.80 9.64
C ILE A 128 14.92 -15.45 10.88
N THR A 129 13.65 -15.11 10.67
CA THR A 129 12.82 -14.46 11.71
C THR A 129 11.80 -15.41 12.35
N GLY A 130 11.54 -16.57 11.74
CA GLY A 130 10.48 -17.49 12.14
C GLY A 130 9.06 -17.00 11.81
N ILE A 131 8.91 -15.81 11.22
CA ILE A 131 7.62 -15.21 10.87
C ILE A 131 7.38 -15.35 9.37
N ARG A 132 6.30 -16.02 8.99
CA ARG A 132 5.83 -16.08 7.59
C ARG A 132 4.73 -15.07 7.36
N VAL A 133 4.88 -14.26 6.31
CA VAL A 133 3.86 -13.29 5.92
C VAL A 133 2.80 -14.01 5.07
N GLN A 134 1.53 -13.88 5.41
CA GLN A 134 0.45 -14.56 4.67
C GLN A 134 0.03 -13.81 3.41
N GLU A 135 0.18 -12.48 3.43
CA GLU A 135 -0.16 -11.63 2.30
C GLU A 135 1.06 -11.43 1.42
N THR A 136 1.06 -12.04 0.24
CA THR A 136 2.17 -11.96 -0.71
C THR A 136 1.75 -11.48 -2.10
N ILE A 137 2.75 -11.11 -2.88
CA ILE A 137 2.67 -10.96 -4.33
C ILE A 137 3.62 -11.97 -5.00
N PRO A 138 3.27 -12.50 -6.17
CA PRO A 138 4.21 -13.21 -7.03
C PRO A 138 5.39 -12.31 -7.42
N ASP A 139 6.58 -12.89 -7.55
CA ASP A 139 7.79 -12.16 -7.96
C ASP A 139 7.62 -11.38 -9.27
N TYR A 140 6.92 -11.95 -10.26
CA TYR A 140 6.74 -11.31 -11.56
C TYR A 140 5.99 -9.97 -11.49
N ILE A 141 5.12 -9.79 -10.48
CA ILE A 141 4.42 -8.51 -10.28
C ILE A 141 5.41 -7.41 -9.92
N PHE A 142 6.45 -7.74 -9.14
CA PHE A 142 7.52 -6.80 -8.81
C PHE A 142 8.48 -6.63 -10.00
N ASP A 143 8.85 -7.72 -10.67
CA ASP A 143 9.82 -7.69 -11.78
C ASP A 143 9.31 -6.91 -13.01
N ASN A 144 7.99 -6.86 -13.21
CA ASN A 144 7.35 -6.13 -14.31
C ASN A 144 7.10 -4.65 -14.01
N ALA A 145 7.48 -4.14 -12.83
CA ALA A 145 7.32 -2.72 -12.52
C ALA A 145 8.23 -1.85 -13.40
N ASP A 146 7.66 -0.85 -14.07
CA ASP A 146 8.41 0.08 -14.93
C ASP A 146 9.41 0.93 -14.13
N GLU A 147 9.04 1.29 -12.89
CA GLU A 147 9.88 2.06 -11.98
C GLU A 147 9.72 1.58 -10.53
N VAL A 148 10.86 1.50 -9.81
CA VAL A 148 10.89 1.15 -8.40
C VAL A 148 11.70 2.20 -7.64
N VAL A 149 11.04 2.89 -6.71
CA VAL A 149 11.67 3.84 -5.78
C VAL A 149 11.82 3.19 -4.41
N MET A 150 13.07 3.02 -3.97
CA MET A 150 13.36 2.50 -2.63
C MET A 150 13.20 3.59 -1.58
N VAL A 151 12.30 3.38 -0.63
CA VAL A 151 12.10 4.25 0.54
C VAL A 151 12.67 3.56 1.77
N ASP A 152 13.80 4.05 2.27
CA ASP A 152 14.49 3.50 3.45
C ASP A 152 14.45 4.47 4.63
N LEU A 153 14.49 3.91 5.84
CA LEU A 153 14.65 4.64 7.09
C LEU A 153 15.66 3.88 7.96
N PRO A 154 16.74 4.54 8.41
CA PRO A 154 17.69 3.91 9.33
C PRO A 154 16.98 3.32 10.57
N PRO A 155 17.45 2.17 11.11
CA PRO A 155 16.84 1.53 12.27
C PRO A 155 16.72 2.45 13.50
N ASP A 156 17.71 3.30 13.74
CA ASP A 156 17.72 4.26 14.85
C ASP A 156 16.61 5.32 14.69
N ASP A 157 16.38 5.77 13.45
CA ASP A 157 15.32 6.73 13.12
C ASP A 157 13.92 6.08 13.25
N LEU A 158 13.81 4.77 12.97
CA LEU A 158 12.59 4.02 13.26
C LEU A 158 12.32 3.93 14.76
N GLN A 159 13.32 3.60 15.58
CA GLN A 159 13.16 3.58 17.04
C GLN A 159 12.66 4.92 17.55
N GLN A 160 13.26 6.01 17.05
CA GLN A 160 12.84 7.35 17.41
C GLN A 160 11.37 7.60 17.04
N ARG A 161 10.95 7.24 15.81
CA ARG A 161 9.56 7.44 15.37
C ARG A 161 8.56 6.54 16.11
N LEU A 162 8.96 5.34 16.54
CA LEU A 162 8.18 4.48 17.42
C LEU A 162 7.99 5.13 18.80
N ASN A 163 9.07 5.64 19.39
CA ASN A 163 9.03 6.35 20.67
C ASN A 163 8.18 7.63 20.61
N GLU A 164 8.14 8.29 19.45
CA GLU A 164 7.31 9.47 19.18
C GLU A 164 5.85 9.13 18.83
N GLY A 165 5.46 7.84 18.78
CA GLY A 165 4.10 7.41 18.42
C GLY A 165 3.73 7.66 16.95
N LYS A 166 4.71 7.95 16.09
CA LYS A 166 4.52 8.21 14.65
C LYS A 166 4.38 6.92 13.82
N VAL A 167 4.51 5.77 14.46
CA VAL A 167 4.45 4.42 13.86
C VAL A 167 3.44 3.57 14.62
N TYR A 168 2.40 3.12 13.93
CA TYR A 168 1.42 2.18 14.47
C TYR A 168 1.86 0.74 14.19
N LEU A 169 1.74 -0.12 15.18
CA LEU A 169 2.06 -1.54 15.10
C LEU A 169 0.76 -2.35 15.28
N ALA A 170 0.45 -3.22 14.32
CA ALA A 170 -0.53 -4.28 14.59
C ALA A 170 0.04 -5.22 15.67
N GLY A 171 -0.78 -5.79 16.55
CA GLY A 171 -0.31 -6.52 17.74
C GLY A 171 0.64 -7.72 17.50
N GLN A 172 0.79 -8.20 16.25
CA GLN A 172 1.82 -9.18 15.90
C GLN A 172 3.23 -8.57 15.73
N ALA A 173 3.32 -7.27 15.45
CA ALA A 173 4.58 -6.55 15.25
C ALA A 173 5.26 -6.11 16.56
N GLU A 174 4.52 -5.98 17.67
CA GLU A 174 5.08 -5.67 19.00
C GLU A 174 6.10 -6.74 19.45
N ARG A 175 5.77 -8.03 19.29
CA ARG A 175 6.67 -9.14 19.65
C ARG A 175 7.90 -9.25 18.75
N ALA A 176 7.79 -8.84 17.49
CA ALA A 176 8.93 -8.86 16.57
C ALA A 176 9.94 -7.74 16.88
N ILE A 177 9.48 -6.65 17.50
CA ILE A 177 10.29 -5.48 17.84
C ILE A 177 11.12 -5.67 19.10
N GLU A 178 10.58 -6.34 20.13
CA GLU A 178 11.34 -6.70 21.34
C GLU A 178 12.58 -7.57 21.02
N HIS A 179 12.48 -8.44 20.01
CA HIS A 179 13.60 -9.27 19.55
C HIS A 179 14.60 -8.54 18.64
N PHE A 180 14.24 -7.37 18.11
CA PHE A 180 15.07 -6.64 17.13
C PHE A 180 16.00 -5.61 17.79
N PHE A 181 15.60 -5.05 18.93
CA PHE A 181 16.33 -3.99 19.63
C PHE A 181 17.04 -4.44 20.91
N SER A 182 17.14 -5.75 21.15
CA SER A 182 17.94 -6.36 22.23
C SER A 182 19.34 -6.73 21.79
#